data_AF-A0A1Q9D1U6-F1
#
_entry.id   AF-A0A1Q9D1U6-F1
#
_cell.length_a   1.000
_cell.length_b   1.000
_cell.length_c   1.000
_cell.angle_alpha   90.00
_cell.angle_beta   90.00
_cell.angle_gamma   90.00
#
_symmetry.space_group_name_H-M   'P 1'
#
loop_
_entity.id
_entity.type
_entity.pdbx_description
1 polymer ?
#
loop_
_entity_poly.entity_id
_entity_poly.type
_entity_poly.pdbx_seq_one_letter_code
_entity_poly.pdbx_strand_id
1 'polypeptide(L)'
;MNREPRVSLLPTQTASPGVAIAGICAANCVVSIVSTCLYYSELHHLHDFPFFAAQLNAAIGALLSGCLLTVMPKDSRASSCHLTYWFRLAALLSAQNSLEIVSIPRVGNDDLPPILQQAVVPLSLMLSTAMLRKSYGTVQLMGSAAVVAGVLIGFLPSLFTSDRLGQIRLVWVAVFLVSRLPQAAANVVAEGFLEGHRDFSWALRATLYTQLLGIGGAMSWRPVGLSAGERLIPASEDVQGLPRSTLGMPEPAELADISAAEDVYEDQASELFLPQPYPIAARMSGCDKIRATLMPWIAFVLSLSLFVCLYHDHAALVWMLELCCMVLCVLSISLGRFARNATLMAIGFLCLASVGLGAAVGTWLEAGYLERFWQLYRSSSYQIVNPYDVSREVDMVSFLKFVDGTVVDERHSLGHLARGSIYCVAPVVLQHQTAMQVLYWAVGKDCCGRRSNFSCGTFLQGIMVEQDDVFGRAVLQASSVFGIKAAATPRLVALLEHPSQLLAQLWYESTRVVLMAVLMHLVVCIIATVTMASATVYASKLKH
;
A
#
# COMPACT_ATOMS: atom_id res chain seq x y z
N MET A 1 9.44 68.93 -5.77
CA MET A 1 8.40 68.74 -4.73
C MET A 1 7.45 67.65 -5.22
N ASN A 2 7.66 66.39 -4.83
CA ASN A 2 6.69 65.32 -4.95
C ASN A 2 6.77 64.54 -3.64
N ARG A 3 5.82 64.78 -2.73
CA ARG A 3 5.66 64.02 -1.48
C ARG A 3 4.89 62.76 -1.82
N GLU A 4 5.58 61.62 -1.80
CA GLU A 4 4.89 60.33 -1.81
C GLU A 4 4.00 60.20 -0.57
N PRO A 5 2.76 59.69 -0.71
CA PRO A 5 1.89 59.44 0.42
C PRO A 5 2.46 58.30 1.26
N ARG A 6 2.90 58.62 2.48
CA ARG A 6 3.12 57.62 3.53
C ARG A 6 1.81 56.91 3.80
N VAL A 7 1.65 55.71 3.25
CA VAL A 7 0.61 54.77 3.66
C VAL A 7 0.97 54.32 5.07
N SER A 8 0.31 54.92 6.05
CA SER A 8 0.33 54.49 7.45
C SER A 8 -0.28 53.09 7.53
N LEU A 9 0.53 52.05 7.39
CA LEU A 9 0.14 50.68 7.70
C LEU A 9 -0.37 50.66 9.15
N LEU A 10 -1.66 50.40 9.33
CA LEU A 10 -2.25 50.20 10.65
C LEU A 10 -1.41 49.15 11.39
N PRO A 11 -1.08 49.36 12.68
CA PRO A 11 -0.47 48.32 13.48
C PRO A 11 -1.46 47.16 13.56
N THR A 12 -1.18 46.09 12.81
CA THR A 12 -1.87 44.81 12.98
C THR A 12 -1.69 44.40 14.42
N GLN A 13 -2.76 44.52 15.21
CA GLN A 13 -2.83 44.11 16.60
C GLN A 13 -2.48 42.62 16.64
N THR A 14 -1.23 42.30 16.98
CA THR A 14 -0.79 40.92 17.15
C THR A 14 -1.56 40.36 18.33
N ALA A 15 -2.48 39.43 18.07
CA ALA A 15 -3.19 38.69 19.11
C ALA A 15 -2.19 38.19 20.16
N SER A 16 -2.58 38.22 21.44
CA SER A 16 -1.68 37.79 22.51
C SER A 16 -1.20 36.36 22.24
N PRO A 17 0.08 36.04 22.47
CA PRO A 17 0.65 34.74 22.12
C PRO A 17 -0.13 33.56 22.74
N GLY A 18 -0.77 33.77 23.89
CA GLY A 18 -1.65 32.78 24.52
C GLY A 18 -2.89 32.43 23.69
N VAL A 19 -3.52 33.41 23.03
CA VAL A 19 -4.70 33.17 22.18
C VAL A 19 -4.31 32.40 20.92
N ALA A 20 -3.15 32.71 20.33
CA ALA A 20 -2.64 32.00 19.17
C ALA A 20 -2.32 30.52 19.48
N ILE A 21 -1.65 30.26 20.62
CA ILE A 21 -1.33 28.90 21.06
C ILE A 21 -2.63 28.11 21.35
N ALA A 22 -3.58 28.70 22.06
CA ALA A 22 -4.87 28.06 22.35
C ALA A 22 -5.63 27.71 21.06
N GLY A 23 -5.62 28.62 20.07
CA GLY A 23 -6.23 28.39 18.76
C GLY A 23 -5.59 27.23 17.99
N ILE A 24 -4.26 27.14 17.98
CA ILE A 24 -3.52 26.04 17.32
C ILE A 24 -3.81 24.71 18.03
N CYS A 25 -3.81 24.68 19.35
CA CYS A 25 -4.16 23.49 20.13
C CYS A 25 -5.59 23.01 19.84
N ALA A 26 -6.55 23.93 19.78
CA ALA A 26 -7.94 23.61 19.44
C ALA A 26 -8.06 23.04 18.01
N ALA A 27 -7.40 23.67 17.04
CA ALA A 27 -7.39 23.19 15.66
C ALA A 27 -6.76 21.78 15.55
N ASN A 28 -5.63 21.55 16.23
CA ASN A 28 -4.98 20.24 16.25
C ASN A 28 -5.88 19.16 16.89
N CYS A 29 -6.61 19.51 17.95
CA CYS A 29 -7.57 18.62 18.58
C CYS A 29 -8.70 18.23 17.60
N VAL A 30 -9.28 19.20 16.89
CA VAL A 30 -10.31 18.94 15.88
C VAL A 30 -9.78 18.04 14.76
N VAL A 31 -8.61 18.35 14.20
CA VAL A 31 -7.97 17.54 13.16
C VAL A 31 -7.71 16.13 13.64
N SER A 32 -7.21 15.96 14.87
CA SER A 32 -6.96 14.64 15.46
C SER A 32 -8.25 13.84 15.64
N ILE A 33 -9.33 14.45 16.14
CA ILE A 33 -10.61 13.77 16.30
C ILE A 33 -11.17 13.33 14.95
N VAL A 34 -11.19 14.22 13.96
CA VAL A 34 -11.67 13.91 12.61
C VAL A 34 -10.83 12.81 11.97
N SER A 35 -9.50 12.89 12.07
CA SER A 35 -8.60 11.87 11.54
C SER A 35 -8.85 10.50 12.18
N THR A 36 -9.05 10.45 13.49
CA THR A 36 -9.36 9.21 14.21
C THR A 36 -10.71 8.63 13.78
N CYS A 37 -11.76 9.46 13.70
CA CYS A 37 -13.08 9.02 13.24
C CYS A 37 -13.05 8.46 11.81
N LEU A 38 -12.34 9.13 10.90
CA LEU A 38 -12.18 8.66 9.52
C LEU A 38 -11.36 7.38 9.45
N TYR A 39 -10.29 7.27 10.23
CA TYR A 39 -9.48 6.05 10.31
C TYR A 39 -10.31 4.85 10.78
N TYR A 40 -11.12 5.00 11.83
CA TYR A 40 -12.00 3.91 12.27
C TYR A 40 -13.10 3.58 11.25
N SER A 41 -13.64 4.60 10.56
CA SER A 41 -14.61 4.39 9.48
C SER A 41 -14.00 3.60 8.33
N GLU A 42 -12.75 3.88 7.97
CA GLU A 42 -12.01 3.14 6.94
C GLU A 42 -11.69 1.72 7.40
N LEU A 43 -11.18 1.57 8.64
CA LEU A 43 -10.82 0.28 9.22
C LEU A 43 -12.04 -0.64 9.34
N HIS A 44 -13.25 -0.09 9.52
CA HIS A 44 -14.48 -0.88 9.54
C HIS A 44 -14.73 -1.59 8.19
N HIS A 45 -14.46 -0.90 7.08
CA HIS A 45 -14.59 -1.49 5.74
C HIS A 45 -13.38 -2.35 5.36
N LEU A 46 -12.19 -2.01 5.85
CA LEU A 46 -10.91 -2.67 5.53
C LEU A 46 -10.34 -3.47 6.70
N HIS A 47 -11.20 -4.03 7.56
CA HIS A 47 -10.77 -4.67 8.81
C HIS A 47 -9.85 -5.88 8.58
N ASP A 48 -10.02 -6.58 7.46
CA ASP A 48 -9.17 -7.69 7.03
C ASP A 48 -7.80 -7.24 6.50
N PHE A 49 -7.66 -5.97 6.13
CA PHE A 49 -6.48 -5.42 5.47
C PHE A 49 -5.95 -4.12 6.12
N PRO A 50 -5.69 -4.10 7.45
CA PRO A 50 -5.28 -2.88 8.16
C PRO A 50 -3.91 -2.37 7.68
N PHE A 51 -3.02 -3.28 7.28
CA PHE A 51 -1.74 -2.90 6.68
C PHE A 51 -1.94 -2.20 5.34
N PHE A 52 -2.82 -2.70 4.49
CA PHE A 52 -3.10 -2.07 3.19
C PHE A 52 -3.71 -0.68 3.37
N ALA A 53 -4.68 -0.51 4.27
CA ALA A 53 -5.26 0.79 4.61
C ALA A 53 -4.19 1.80 5.06
N ALA A 54 -3.26 1.37 5.93
CA ALA A 54 -2.16 2.22 6.37
C ALA A 54 -1.20 2.61 5.22
N GLN A 55 -0.88 1.68 4.32
CA GLN A 55 -0.06 1.97 3.13
C GLN A 55 -0.77 2.93 2.17
N LEU A 56 -2.07 2.75 1.97
CA LEU A 56 -2.90 3.61 1.13
C LEU A 56 -2.90 5.04 1.69
N ASN A 57 -3.14 5.20 2.98
CA ASN A 57 -3.08 6.51 3.65
C ASN A 57 -1.70 7.16 3.56
N ALA A 58 -0.62 6.39 3.75
CA ALA A 58 0.74 6.89 3.58
C ALA A 58 1.02 7.32 2.12
N ALA A 59 0.55 6.55 1.14
CA ALA A 59 0.71 6.87 -0.28
C ALA A 59 -0.05 8.14 -0.67
N ILE A 60 -1.31 8.28 -0.25
CA ILE A 60 -2.12 9.48 -0.47
C ILE A 60 -1.47 10.69 0.21
N GLY A 61 -1.07 10.55 1.47
CA GLY A 61 -0.40 11.61 2.23
C GLY A 61 0.89 12.10 1.56
N ALA A 62 1.69 11.17 1.03
CA ALA A 62 2.91 11.48 0.28
C ALA A 62 2.64 12.13 -1.08
N LEU A 63 1.62 11.69 -1.82
CA LEU A 63 1.23 12.33 -3.09
C LEU A 63 0.76 13.77 -2.85
N LEU A 64 -0.12 13.99 -1.88
CA LEU A 64 -0.57 15.31 -1.47
C LEU A 64 0.61 16.18 -1.02
N SER A 65 1.53 15.60 -0.24
CA SER A 65 2.72 16.30 0.23
C SER A 65 3.66 16.68 -0.91
N GLY A 66 3.86 15.78 -1.87
CA GLY A 66 4.62 16.03 -3.09
C GLY A 66 4.02 17.16 -3.92
N CYS A 67 2.70 17.14 -4.14
CA CYS A 67 1.97 18.20 -4.82
C CYS A 67 2.14 19.56 -4.12
N LEU A 68 1.95 19.60 -2.79
CA LEU A 68 2.13 20.82 -2.00
C LEU A 68 3.56 21.36 -2.05
N LEU A 69 4.57 20.48 -2.01
CA LEU A 69 5.98 20.86 -2.15
C LEU A 69 6.30 21.47 -3.52
N THR A 70 5.53 21.18 -4.56
CA THR A 70 5.72 21.81 -5.88
C THR A 70 5.17 23.22 -5.97
N VAL A 71 4.16 23.55 -5.15
CA VAL A 71 3.53 24.87 -5.10
C VAL A 71 4.29 25.81 -4.16
N MET A 72 4.95 25.26 -3.14
CA MET A 72 5.76 26.03 -2.19
C MET A 72 6.94 26.74 -2.89
N PRO A 73 7.14 28.06 -2.69
CA PRO A 73 8.23 28.80 -3.31
C PRO A 73 9.58 28.15 -2.98
N LYS A 74 10.50 28.07 -3.94
CA LYS A 74 11.79 27.37 -3.73
C LYS A 74 12.67 28.22 -2.82
N ASP A 75 12.96 27.73 -1.61
CA ASP A 75 13.88 28.40 -0.72
C ASP A 75 15.31 28.06 -1.17
N SER A 76 16.04 29.04 -1.68
CA SER A 76 17.39 28.86 -2.21
C SER A 76 18.42 28.47 -1.14
N ARG A 77 18.08 28.60 0.14
CA ARG A 77 18.93 28.24 1.29
C ARG A 77 18.75 26.80 1.78
N ALA A 78 17.75 26.06 1.30
CA ALA A 78 17.52 24.67 1.72
C ALA A 78 18.55 23.73 1.06
N SER A 79 19.71 23.61 1.71
CA SER A 79 20.87 22.82 1.24
C SER A 79 20.65 21.30 1.32
N SER A 80 21.45 20.54 0.57
CA SER A 80 21.51 19.07 0.57
C SER A 80 21.81 18.44 1.94
N CYS A 81 22.36 19.19 2.89
CA CYS A 81 22.68 18.69 4.24
C CYS A 81 21.42 18.24 5.01
N HIS A 82 20.25 18.78 4.66
CA HIS A 82 18.99 18.47 5.35
C HIS A 82 18.37 17.13 4.94
N LEU A 83 18.75 16.56 3.79
CA LEU A 83 18.11 15.35 3.27
C LEU A 83 18.33 14.14 4.18
N THR A 84 19.54 13.95 4.70
CA THR A 84 19.85 12.86 5.64
C THR A 84 19.01 12.92 6.91
N TYR A 85 18.72 14.13 7.40
CA TYR A 85 17.86 14.34 8.56
C TYR A 85 16.40 13.98 8.26
N TRP A 86 15.89 14.37 7.08
CA TRP A 86 14.55 13.97 6.64
C TRP A 86 14.40 12.46 6.54
N PHE A 87 15.42 11.78 6.02
CA PHE A 87 15.46 10.32 5.99
C PHE A 87 15.43 9.70 7.38
N ARG A 88 16.20 10.23 8.34
CA ARG A 88 16.19 9.73 9.73
C ARG A 88 14.82 9.91 10.38
N LEU A 89 14.19 11.07 10.19
CA LEU A 89 12.87 11.37 10.75
C LEU A 89 11.78 10.48 10.13
N ALA A 90 11.83 10.30 8.80
CA ALA A 90 10.93 9.39 8.10
C ALA A 90 11.13 7.92 8.52
N ALA A 91 12.38 7.49 8.75
CA ALA A 91 12.68 6.14 9.22
C ALA A 91 12.11 5.89 10.63
N LEU A 92 12.23 6.86 11.55
CA LEU A 92 11.65 6.77 12.90
C LEU A 92 10.12 6.69 12.86
N LEU A 93 9.47 7.54 12.05
CA LEU A 93 8.02 7.52 11.88
C LEU A 93 7.54 6.22 11.24
N SER A 94 8.25 5.72 10.22
CA SER A 94 7.94 4.43 9.60
C SER A 94 8.09 3.26 10.57
N ALA A 95 9.11 3.30 11.44
CA ALA A 95 9.31 2.28 12.47
C ALA A 95 8.18 2.29 13.50
N GLN A 96 7.75 3.49 13.95
CA GLN A 96 6.57 3.62 14.82
C GLN A 96 5.32 3.04 14.14
N ASN A 97 4.99 3.49 12.93
CA ASN A 97 3.78 3.04 12.23
C ASN A 97 3.77 1.51 12.07
N SER A 98 4.91 0.90 11.71
CA SER A 98 5.01 -0.55 11.51
C SER A 98 4.74 -1.32 12.81
N LEU A 99 5.37 -0.90 13.92
CA LEU A 99 5.18 -1.54 15.23
C LEU A 99 3.75 -1.35 15.76
N GLU A 100 3.15 -0.18 15.54
CA GLU A 100 1.77 0.13 15.92
C GLU A 100 0.76 -0.73 15.15
N ILE A 101 0.84 -0.76 13.82
CA ILE A 101 -0.08 -1.53 12.96
C ILE A 101 -0.05 -3.03 13.32
N VAL A 102 1.14 -3.57 13.58
CA VAL A 102 1.28 -5.00 13.92
C VAL A 102 0.72 -5.31 15.31
N SER A 103 0.76 -4.37 16.25
CA SER A 103 0.34 -4.59 17.64
C SER A 103 -1.14 -4.34 17.88
N ILE A 104 -1.78 -3.35 17.23
CA ILE A 104 -3.21 -3.00 17.43
C ILE A 104 -4.15 -4.21 17.45
N PRO A 105 -4.20 -5.08 16.41
CA PRO A 105 -5.16 -6.19 16.38
C PRO A 105 -4.89 -7.27 17.45
N ARG A 106 -3.71 -7.23 18.10
CA ARG A 106 -3.26 -8.26 19.04
C ARG A 106 -3.29 -7.81 20.50
N VAL A 107 -3.48 -6.50 20.76
CA VAL A 107 -3.60 -5.92 22.09
C VAL A 107 -4.93 -6.31 22.78
N GLY A 108 -5.97 -6.65 22.01
CA GLY A 108 -7.10 -7.45 22.49
C GLY A 108 -8.21 -6.69 23.25
N ASN A 109 -8.30 -5.37 23.11
CA ASN A 109 -9.42 -4.49 23.49
C ASN A 109 -9.30 -3.18 22.69
N ASP A 110 -10.36 -2.71 22.04
CA ASP A 110 -10.32 -1.52 21.18
C ASP A 110 -10.06 -0.20 21.94
N ASP A 111 -10.30 -0.20 23.26
CA ASP A 111 -10.11 0.97 24.13
C ASP A 111 -8.67 1.15 24.65
N LEU A 112 -7.85 0.10 24.58
CA LEU A 112 -6.51 0.11 25.18
C LEU A 112 -5.47 0.88 24.33
N PRO A 113 -5.46 0.80 22.98
CA PRO A 113 -4.51 1.56 22.17
C PRO A 113 -4.54 3.08 22.43
N PRO A 114 -5.70 3.78 22.47
CA PRO A 114 -5.72 5.21 22.78
C PRO A 114 -5.11 5.57 24.14
N ILE A 115 -5.28 4.71 25.16
CA ILE A 115 -4.68 4.90 26.48
C ILE A 115 -3.16 4.73 26.38
N LEU A 116 -2.69 3.65 25.75
CA LEU A 116 -1.26 3.37 25.58
C LEU A 116 -0.55 4.44 24.72
N GLN A 117 -1.26 5.08 23.78
CA GLN A 117 -0.72 6.18 22.97
C GLN A 117 -0.25 7.36 23.83
N GLN A 118 -0.87 7.58 25.00
CA GLN A 118 -0.50 8.68 25.91
C GLN A 118 0.92 8.51 26.50
N ALA A 119 1.48 7.29 26.48
CA ALA A 119 2.84 7.03 26.94
C ALA A 119 3.93 7.76 26.10
N VAL A 120 3.59 8.31 24.93
CA VAL A 120 4.51 9.14 24.14
C VAL A 120 4.93 10.42 24.87
N VAL A 121 4.08 10.98 25.73
CA VAL A 121 4.34 12.24 26.46
C VAL A 121 5.51 12.09 27.44
N PRO A 122 5.49 11.16 28.42
CA PRO A 122 6.62 10.98 29.34
C PRO A 122 7.90 10.56 28.60
N LEU A 123 7.78 9.72 27.56
CA LEU A 123 8.93 9.31 26.76
C LEU A 123 9.57 10.50 26.03
N SER A 124 8.77 11.41 25.46
CA SER A 124 9.27 12.60 24.78
C SER A 124 9.99 13.55 25.76
N LEU A 125 9.45 13.73 26.97
CA LEU A 125 10.09 14.54 28.02
C LEU A 125 11.44 13.94 28.44
N MET A 126 11.47 12.62 28.67
CA MET A 126 12.70 11.90 29.03
C MET A 126 13.76 12.00 27.93
N LEU A 127 13.38 11.75 26.66
CA LEU A 127 14.31 11.86 25.53
C LEU A 127 14.78 13.30 25.30
N SER A 128 13.92 14.29 25.43
CA SER A 128 14.30 15.69 25.24
C SER A 128 15.25 16.17 26.35
N THR A 129 15.05 15.72 27.59
CA THR A 129 16.01 15.95 28.69
C THR A 129 17.36 15.31 28.37
N ALA A 130 17.36 14.07 27.87
CA ALA A 130 18.59 13.32 27.57
C ALA A 130 19.36 13.86 26.35
N MET A 131 18.65 14.23 25.27
CA MET A 131 19.25 14.62 23.99
C MET A 131 19.48 16.13 23.88
N LEU A 132 18.51 16.95 24.28
CA LEU A 132 18.57 18.41 24.17
C LEU A 132 19.00 19.10 25.47
N ARG A 133 19.20 18.35 26.55
CA ARG A 133 19.56 18.87 27.89
C ARG A 133 18.57 19.93 28.41
N LYS A 134 17.30 19.83 28.02
CA LYS A 134 16.26 20.74 28.51
C LYS A 134 15.89 20.43 29.96
N SER A 135 15.75 21.48 30.76
CA SER A 135 15.22 21.40 32.12
C SER A 135 13.71 21.64 32.10
N TYR A 136 12.94 20.72 32.68
CA TYR A 136 11.49 20.82 32.81
C TYR A 136 11.11 21.29 34.22
N GLY A 137 10.07 22.12 34.30
CA GLY A 137 9.54 22.60 35.58
C GLY A 137 8.75 21.52 36.32
N THR A 138 8.60 21.65 37.63
CA THR A 138 7.88 20.69 38.49
C THR A 138 6.46 20.40 38.01
N VAL A 139 5.74 21.42 37.50
CA VAL A 139 4.37 21.27 37.00
C VAL A 139 4.31 20.34 35.79
N GLN A 140 5.30 20.40 34.89
CA GLN A 140 5.37 19.54 33.70
C GLN A 140 5.69 18.10 34.10
N LEU A 141 6.59 17.91 35.06
CA LEU A 141 6.90 16.59 35.63
C LEU A 141 5.67 15.97 36.31
N MET A 142 4.90 16.76 37.06
CA MET A 142 3.64 16.29 37.67
C MET A 142 2.61 15.89 36.59
N GLY A 143 2.45 16.69 35.54
CA GLY A 143 1.57 16.35 34.42
C GLY A 143 1.99 15.05 33.72
N SER A 144 3.29 14.88 33.47
CA SER A 144 3.85 13.65 32.91
C SER A 144 3.63 12.43 33.82
N ALA A 145 3.80 12.59 35.14
CA ALA A 145 3.56 11.53 36.11
C ALA A 145 2.07 11.13 36.16
N ALA A 146 1.16 12.10 36.04
CA ALA A 146 -0.28 11.84 35.97
C ALA A 146 -0.65 11.01 34.71
N VAL A 147 -0.02 11.29 33.56
CA VAL A 147 -0.20 10.48 32.34
C VAL A 147 0.29 9.05 32.56
N VAL A 148 1.47 8.85 33.14
CA VAL A 148 1.98 7.49 33.47
C VAL A 148 1.02 6.74 34.39
N ALA A 149 0.49 7.41 35.43
CA ALA A 149 -0.50 6.82 36.32
C ALA A 149 -1.78 6.43 35.56
N GLY A 150 -2.28 7.28 34.66
CA GLY A 150 -3.44 6.98 33.81
C GLY A 150 -3.23 5.74 32.93
N VAL A 151 -2.07 5.63 32.27
CA VAL A 151 -1.70 4.46 31.47
C VAL A 151 -1.64 3.19 32.32
N LEU A 152 -1.02 3.26 33.51
CA LEU A 152 -0.93 2.13 34.44
C LEU A 152 -2.30 1.68 34.94
N ILE A 153 -3.18 2.62 35.30
CA ILE A 153 -4.54 2.32 35.76
C ILE A 153 -5.37 1.67 34.65
N GLY A 154 -5.30 2.20 33.42
CA GLY A 154 -6.01 1.62 32.27
C GLY A 154 -5.49 0.23 31.88
N PHE A 155 -4.21 -0.04 32.11
CA PHE A 155 -3.60 -1.34 31.82
C PHE A 155 -3.81 -2.38 32.93
N LEU A 156 -4.01 -1.94 34.18
CA LEU A 156 -4.09 -2.81 35.36
C LEU A 156 -5.09 -3.98 35.22
N PRO A 157 -6.32 -3.81 34.70
CA PRO A 157 -7.26 -4.93 34.54
C PRO A 157 -6.75 -6.03 33.59
N SER A 158 -5.92 -5.67 32.61
CA SER A 158 -5.34 -6.61 31.62
C SER A 158 -4.23 -7.47 32.22
N LEU A 159 -3.59 -7.03 33.32
CA LEU A 159 -2.56 -7.81 34.02
C LEU A 159 -3.14 -8.91 34.91
N PHE A 160 -4.35 -8.72 35.41
CA PHE A 160 -4.98 -9.65 36.36
C PHE A 160 -5.77 -10.78 35.69
N THR A 161 -5.90 -10.77 34.36
CA THR A 161 -6.51 -11.87 33.61
C THR A 161 -5.46 -12.96 33.38
N SER A 162 -5.40 -13.95 34.29
CA SER A 162 -4.37 -14.98 34.38
C SER A 162 -4.42 -16.11 33.33
N ASP A 163 -5.22 -15.98 32.27
CA ASP A 163 -5.29 -16.98 31.21
C ASP A 163 -4.06 -16.92 30.29
N ARG A 164 -3.72 -18.01 29.60
CA ARG A 164 -2.67 -18.04 28.56
C ARG A 164 -2.87 -16.95 27.49
N LEU A 165 -4.11 -16.55 27.26
CA LEU A 165 -4.47 -15.41 26.39
C LEU A 165 -3.94 -14.07 26.94
N GLY A 166 -3.85 -13.91 28.25
CA GLY A 166 -3.29 -12.74 28.92
C GLY A 166 -1.79 -12.56 28.68
N GLN A 167 -1.00 -13.65 28.65
CA GLN A 167 0.43 -13.57 28.36
C GLN A 167 0.71 -13.07 26.93
N ILE A 168 -0.03 -13.59 25.94
CA ILE A 168 0.09 -13.15 24.55
C ILE A 168 -0.25 -11.66 24.45
N ARG A 169 -1.33 -11.21 25.11
CA ARG A 169 -1.73 -9.78 25.13
C ARG A 169 -0.65 -8.88 25.72
N LEU A 170 0.00 -9.30 26.81
CA LEU A 170 1.04 -8.52 27.50
C LEU A 170 2.25 -8.25 26.59
N VAL A 171 2.67 -9.25 25.81
CA VAL A 171 3.75 -9.10 24.82
C VAL A 171 3.38 -8.05 23.77
N TRP A 172 2.14 -8.08 23.25
CA TRP A 172 1.70 -7.12 22.25
C TRP A 172 1.51 -5.71 22.80
N VAL A 173 1.09 -5.56 24.06
CA VAL A 173 1.09 -4.27 24.75
C VAL A 173 2.51 -3.73 24.91
N ALA A 174 3.48 -4.58 25.26
CA ALA A 174 4.88 -4.17 25.33
C ALA A 174 5.41 -3.73 23.96
N VAL A 175 5.12 -4.47 22.88
CA VAL A 175 5.45 -4.07 21.50
C VAL A 175 4.81 -2.72 21.13
N PHE A 176 3.54 -2.51 21.51
CA PHE A 176 2.85 -1.25 21.31
C PHE A 176 3.54 -0.11 22.07
N LEU A 177 3.92 -0.30 23.34
CA LEU A 177 4.66 0.71 24.11
C LEU A 177 6.05 0.99 23.51
N VAL A 178 6.74 -0.03 23.00
CA VAL A 178 8.01 0.14 22.28
C VAL A 178 7.83 0.97 21.02
N SER A 179 6.68 0.87 20.33
CA SER A 179 6.37 1.73 19.17
C SER A 179 6.32 3.23 19.50
N ARG A 180 6.13 3.60 20.77
CA ARG A 180 6.14 5.01 21.22
C ARG A 180 7.55 5.59 21.30
N LEU A 181 8.59 4.75 21.42
CA LEU A 181 9.98 5.23 21.49
C LEU A 181 10.44 5.92 20.18
N PRO A 182 10.27 5.31 18.99
CA PRO A 182 10.56 6.01 17.74
C PRO A 182 9.72 7.28 17.54
N GLN A 183 8.45 7.28 17.99
CA GLN A 183 7.59 8.46 17.94
C GLN A 183 8.14 9.61 18.79
N ALA A 184 8.49 9.32 20.04
CA ALA A 184 9.09 10.28 20.96
C ALA A 184 10.42 10.80 20.41
N ALA A 185 11.26 9.92 19.88
CA ALA A 185 12.53 10.30 19.26
C ALA A 185 12.31 11.21 18.04
N ALA A 186 11.34 10.90 17.18
CA ALA A 186 10.98 11.73 16.03
C ALA A 186 10.54 13.14 16.47
N ASN A 187 9.72 13.24 17.53
CA ASN A 187 9.28 14.52 18.08
C ASN A 187 10.45 15.36 18.61
N VAL A 188 11.37 14.75 19.37
CA VAL A 188 12.54 15.44 19.95
C VAL A 188 13.54 15.88 18.88
N VAL A 189 13.79 15.02 17.88
CA VAL A 189 14.65 15.37 16.75
C VAL A 189 14.05 16.51 15.93
N ALA A 190 12.73 16.50 15.70
CA ALA A 190 12.04 17.59 15.03
C ALA A 190 12.10 18.90 15.83
N GLU A 191 11.90 18.82 17.15
CA GLU A 191 11.99 19.96 18.06
C GLU A 191 13.37 20.63 18.02
N GLY A 192 14.44 19.85 18.25
CA GLY A 192 15.81 20.39 18.27
C GLY A 192 16.22 21.04 16.95
N PHE A 193 15.57 20.64 15.84
CA PHE A 193 15.84 21.22 14.54
C PHE A 193 15.03 22.50 14.26
N LEU A 194 13.82 22.58 14.81
CA LEU A 194 12.97 23.78 14.77
C LEU A 194 13.54 24.93 15.61
N GLU A 195 14.30 24.66 16.67
CA GLU A 195 14.83 25.70 17.57
C GLU A 195 15.74 26.74 16.88
N GLY A 196 16.27 26.45 15.69
CA GLY A 196 17.04 27.40 14.88
C GLY A 196 16.25 28.14 13.79
N HIS A 197 15.01 27.75 13.50
CA HIS A 197 14.25 28.20 12.34
C HIS A 197 12.91 28.80 12.75
N ARG A 198 12.77 30.12 12.63
CA ARG A 198 11.52 30.83 12.95
C ARG A 198 10.49 30.81 11.82
N ASP A 199 10.88 30.36 10.63
CA ASP A 199 10.03 30.41 9.45
C ASP A 199 9.07 29.22 9.41
N PHE A 200 7.77 29.50 9.50
CA PHE A 200 6.70 28.50 9.42
C PHE A 200 6.76 27.65 8.13
N SER A 201 7.22 28.25 7.02
CA SER A 201 7.41 27.56 5.74
C SER A 201 8.35 26.36 5.86
N TRP A 202 9.30 26.42 6.78
CA TRP A 202 10.29 25.39 7.00
C TRP A 202 9.68 24.18 7.74
N ALA A 203 8.93 24.44 8.82
CA ALA A 203 8.20 23.41 9.58
C ALA A 203 7.16 22.68 8.72
N LEU A 204 6.52 23.40 7.79
CA LEU A 204 5.60 22.81 6.85
C LEU A 204 6.32 21.88 5.86
N ARG A 205 7.42 22.34 5.23
CA ARG A 205 8.22 21.48 4.33
C ARG A 205 8.76 20.25 5.04
N ALA A 206 9.18 20.39 6.29
CA ALA A 206 9.64 19.30 7.14
C ALA A 206 8.62 18.16 7.17
N THR A 207 7.38 18.53 7.50
CA THR A 207 6.25 17.62 7.59
C THR A 207 5.93 17.00 6.24
N LEU A 208 5.98 17.78 5.16
CA LEU A 208 5.71 17.27 3.82
C LEU A 208 6.79 16.28 3.35
N TYR A 209 8.07 16.53 3.67
CA TYR A 209 9.17 15.62 3.33
C TYR A 209 9.11 14.32 4.13
N THR A 210 8.75 14.35 5.41
CA THR A 210 8.62 13.13 6.21
C THR A 210 7.49 12.25 5.72
N GLN A 211 6.34 12.83 5.35
CA GLN A 211 5.23 12.10 4.74
C GLN A 211 5.63 11.50 3.39
N LEU A 212 6.34 12.26 2.55
CA LEU A 212 6.83 11.78 1.26
C LEU A 212 7.80 10.59 1.37
N LEU A 213 8.71 10.64 2.35
CA LEU A 213 9.72 9.60 2.58
C LEU A 213 9.20 8.39 3.38
N GLY A 214 8.11 8.56 4.12
CA GLY A 214 7.51 7.52 4.97
C GLY A 214 7.02 6.29 4.20
N ILE A 215 6.67 6.42 2.91
CA ILE A 215 6.25 5.28 2.06
C ILE A 215 7.35 4.21 1.97
N GLY A 216 8.62 4.63 1.82
CA GLY A 216 9.71 3.72 1.50
C GLY A 216 10.02 2.71 2.61
N GLY A 217 9.86 3.11 3.87
CA GLY A 217 10.04 2.21 5.01
C GLY A 217 8.89 1.22 5.15
N ALA A 218 7.66 1.67 4.88
CA ALA A 218 6.45 0.88 5.01
C ALA A 218 6.33 -0.20 3.92
N MET A 219 6.76 0.06 2.68
CA MET A 219 6.74 -0.92 1.59
C MET A 219 7.82 -2.02 1.70
N SER A 220 8.87 -1.82 2.52
CA SER A 220 9.97 -2.81 2.65
C SER A 220 9.61 -4.04 3.48
N TRP A 221 8.51 -3.98 4.25
CA TRP A 221 8.05 -5.09 5.08
C TRP A 221 7.03 -5.94 4.34
N ARG A 222 7.45 -7.11 3.84
CA ARG A 222 6.52 -8.18 3.46
C ARG A 222 5.88 -8.74 4.74
N PRO A 223 4.55 -8.81 4.84
CA PRO A 223 3.92 -9.53 5.94
C PRO A 223 4.29 -11.02 5.82
N VAL A 224 5.11 -11.51 6.74
CA VAL A 224 5.50 -12.93 6.88
C VAL A 224 4.36 -13.75 7.47
N GLY A 225 3.12 -13.58 6.98
CA GLY A 225 1.93 -13.99 7.75
C GLY A 225 0.69 -14.43 6.98
N LEU A 226 0.76 -14.67 5.67
CA LEU A 226 -0.35 -15.30 4.92
C LEU A 226 -0.22 -16.83 4.79
N SER A 227 0.78 -17.44 5.43
CA SER A 227 0.92 -18.89 5.56
C SER A 227 0.28 -19.41 6.86
N ALA A 228 -1.00 -19.11 7.10
CA ALA A 228 -1.77 -19.79 8.14
C ALA A 228 -2.26 -21.14 7.59
N GLY A 229 -1.37 -22.13 7.55
CA GLY A 229 -1.72 -23.48 7.09
C GLY A 229 -0.58 -24.50 6.99
N GLU A 230 0.70 -24.11 7.08
CA GLU A 230 1.80 -25.07 7.06
C GLU A 230 2.27 -25.44 8.46
N ARG A 231 2.15 -26.74 8.78
CA ARG A 231 2.79 -27.36 9.95
C ARG A 231 4.31 -27.24 9.80
N LEU A 232 4.93 -26.66 10.81
CA LEU A 232 6.38 -26.53 10.96
C LEU A 232 7.06 -27.90 10.97
N ILE A 233 7.93 -28.14 9.99
CA ILE A 233 9.04 -29.10 10.07
C ILE A 233 10.25 -28.32 10.60
N PRO A 234 10.99 -28.82 11.61
CA PRO A 234 12.16 -28.12 12.13
C PRO A 234 13.35 -28.31 11.18
N ALA A 235 13.96 -27.21 10.75
CA ALA A 235 15.25 -27.22 10.06
C ALA A 235 16.34 -26.73 11.01
N SER A 236 17.39 -27.53 11.07
CA SER A 236 18.58 -27.44 11.92
C SER A 236 19.53 -26.30 11.54
N GLU A 237 20.24 -25.81 12.55
CA GLU A 237 21.41 -24.95 12.50
C GLU A 237 22.54 -25.55 11.63
N ASP A 238 23.17 -24.71 10.81
CA ASP A 238 24.58 -24.32 10.95
C ASP A 238 25.00 -23.53 9.71
N VAL A 239 25.82 -22.48 9.89
CA VAL A 239 27.09 -22.26 9.17
C VAL A 239 27.66 -20.89 9.53
N GLN A 240 28.93 -20.95 9.90
CA GLN A 240 29.82 -19.93 10.41
C GLN A 240 30.32 -18.94 9.33
N GLY A 241 30.54 -17.69 9.79
CA GLY A 241 31.83 -17.00 9.73
C GLY A 241 32.38 -16.52 8.37
N LEU A 242 32.46 -15.19 8.19
CA LEU A 242 33.50 -14.53 7.40
C LEU A 242 33.75 -13.07 7.88
N PRO A 243 34.94 -12.50 7.60
CA PRO A 243 35.64 -11.57 8.48
C PRO A 243 35.35 -10.08 8.21
N ARG A 244 35.50 -9.29 9.28
CA ARG A 244 35.48 -7.82 9.26
C ARG A 244 36.75 -7.27 8.61
N SER A 245 36.60 -6.58 7.48
CA SER A 245 37.61 -5.70 6.91
C SER A 245 37.47 -4.28 7.48
N THR A 246 38.52 -3.84 8.17
CA THR A 246 38.80 -2.47 8.63
C THR A 246 39.01 -1.54 7.44
N LEU A 247 38.17 -0.50 7.28
CA LEU A 247 38.40 0.59 6.32
C LEU A 247 38.88 1.82 7.11
N GLY A 248 40.12 2.25 6.82
CA GLY A 248 40.75 3.43 7.41
C GLY A 248 40.09 4.72 6.95
N MET A 249 39.93 5.66 7.89
CA MET A 249 39.52 7.03 7.60
C MET A 249 40.75 7.87 7.21
N PRO A 250 40.66 8.73 6.18
CA PRO A 250 41.69 9.69 5.87
C PRO A 250 41.65 10.90 6.82
N GLU A 251 42.86 11.34 7.14
CA GLU A 251 43.28 12.53 7.88
C GLU A 251 42.79 13.83 7.20
N PRO A 252 42.34 14.85 7.97
CA PRO A 252 41.94 16.13 7.39
C PRO A 252 43.16 17.02 7.15
N ALA A 253 43.45 17.27 5.88
CA ALA A 253 44.41 18.27 5.45
C ALA A 253 43.83 19.70 5.55
N GLU A 254 44.72 20.62 5.92
CA GLU A 254 44.57 22.06 5.99
C GLU A 254 43.76 22.68 4.84
N LEU A 255 42.88 23.63 5.16
CA LEU A 255 42.54 24.69 4.21
C LEU A 255 42.58 26.03 4.92
N ALA A 256 43.50 26.85 4.42
CA ALA A 256 43.82 28.19 4.84
C ALA A 256 42.80 29.24 4.36
N ASP A 257 42.80 30.34 5.09
CA ASP A 257 42.52 31.73 4.68
C ASP A 257 41.61 32.00 3.47
N ILE A 258 40.40 32.48 3.78
CA ILE A 258 39.67 33.42 2.92
C ILE A 258 39.12 34.52 3.83
N SER A 259 39.93 35.56 4.04
CA SER A 259 39.57 36.83 4.67
C SER A 259 39.93 37.99 3.73
N ALA A 260 39.20 38.13 2.62
CA ALA A 260 39.23 39.34 1.79
C ALA A 260 38.14 39.28 0.71
N ALA A 261 36.92 39.76 1.01
CA ALA A 261 35.96 40.30 0.05
C ALA A 261 34.70 40.81 0.77
N GLU A 262 34.89 41.70 1.75
CA GLU A 262 33.88 42.72 2.08
C GLU A 262 34.45 44.04 1.59
N ASP A 263 33.60 44.90 1.05
CA ASP A 263 33.88 46.17 0.36
C ASP A 263 33.87 46.07 -1.17
N VAL A 264 32.67 46.03 -1.75
CA VAL A 264 32.20 46.83 -2.91
C VAL A 264 30.77 46.36 -3.18
N TYR A 265 29.76 46.98 -2.56
CA TYR A 265 28.37 46.89 -3.04
C TYR A 265 27.52 48.02 -2.46
N GLU A 266 27.80 49.24 -2.88
CA GLU A 266 26.95 50.39 -2.55
C GLU A 266 26.98 51.43 -3.68
N ASP A 267 26.63 51.07 -4.93
CA ASP A 267 26.28 52.10 -5.94
C ASP A 267 25.50 51.66 -7.20
N GLN A 268 24.50 50.77 -7.09
CA GLN A 268 23.58 50.51 -8.22
C GLN A 268 22.13 50.33 -7.75
N ALA A 269 21.52 51.44 -7.32
CA ALA A 269 20.10 51.49 -6.98
C ALA A 269 19.42 52.63 -7.75
N SER A 270 19.36 52.54 -9.09
CA SER A 270 18.52 53.43 -9.92
C SER A 270 18.20 52.92 -11.35
N GLU A 271 18.52 51.67 -11.71
CA GLU A 271 18.02 51.13 -12.98
C GLU A 271 16.60 50.56 -12.80
N LEU A 272 15.66 51.37 -13.29
CA LEU A 272 14.28 51.06 -13.66
C LEU A 272 14.03 49.55 -13.87
N PHE A 273 13.24 48.94 -12.98
CA PHE A 273 12.75 47.56 -13.00
C PHE A 273 11.98 47.25 -14.31
N LEU A 274 12.68 47.04 -15.41
CA LEU A 274 12.17 46.21 -16.50
C LEU A 274 12.22 44.77 -16.00
N PRO A 275 11.12 44.00 -16.07
CA PRO A 275 11.13 42.59 -15.70
C PRO A 275 12.18 41.89 -16.56
N GLN A 276 13.32 41.57 -15.94
CA GLN A 276 14.41 40.82 -16.55
C GLN A 276 13.80 39.60 -17.26
N PRO A 277 14.07 39.39 -18.56
CA PRO A 277 13.55 38.25 -19.28
C PRO A 277 13.95 36.98 -18.53
N TYR A 278 12.95 36.23 -18.07
CA TYR A 278 13.11 35.06 -17.20
C TYR A 278 14.25 34.16 -17.70
N PRO A 279 15.19 33.77 -16.82
CA PRO A 279 16.38 33.03 -17.22
C PRO A 279 16.01 31.78 -18.02
N ILE A 280 16.58 31.73 -19.21
CA ILE A 280 16.33 30.74 -20.25
C ILE A 280 16.72 29.35 -19.73
N ALA A 281 15.73 28.45 -19.67
CA ALA A 281 15.86 26.99 -19.54
C ALA A 281 16.95 26.50 -18.56
N ALA A 282 16.71 26.65 -17.26
CA ALA A 282 17.56 26.05 -16.25
C ALA A 282 17.62 24.52 -16.42
N ARG A 283 18.85 23.98 -16.49
CA ARG A 283 19.12 22.53 -16.52
C ARG A 283 18.40 21.87 -15.34
N MET A 284 17.61 20.81 -15.61
CA MET A 284 16.89 20.08 -14.56
C MET A 284 17.86 19.63 -13.46
N SER A 285 17.55 19.98 -12.21
CA SER A 285 18.32 19.52 -11.06
C SER A 285 18.22 17.99 -10.93
N GLY A 286 19.22 17.34 -10.32
CA GLY A 286 19.18 15.90 -10.04
C GLY A 286 17.92 15.49 -9.27
N CYS A 287 17.50 16.29 -8.29
CA CYS A 287 16.26 16.06 -7.54
C CYS A 287 15.01 16.14 -8.42
N ASP A 288 15.01 16.98 -9.45
CA ASP A 288 13.87 17.10 -10.38
C ASP A 288 13.73 15.84 -11.23
N LYS A 289 14.86 15.24 -11.63
CA LYS A 289 14.88 13.96 -12.36
C LYS A 289 14.34 12.83 -11.49
N ILE A 290 14.82 12.71 -10.26
CA ILE A 290 14.35 11.67 -9.32
C ILE A 290 12.84 11.80 -9.10
N ARG A 291 12.34 13.03 -8.87
CA ARG A 291 10.90 13.29 -8.72
C ARG A 291 10.12 12.92 -9.98
N ALA A 292 10.61 13.30 -11.15
CA ALA A 292 9.96 13.00 -12.43
C ALA A 292 9.94 11.51 -12.77
N THR A 293 10.87 10.72 -12.26
CA THR A 293 10.87 9.26 -12.41
C THR A 293 9.98 8.56 -11.38
N LEU A 294 10.09 8.91 -10.10
CA LEU A 294 9.44 8.16 -9.03
C LEU A 294 7.94 8.46 -8.90
N MET A 295 7.50 9.71 -9.08
CA MET A 295 6.08 10.08 -8.95
C MET A 295 5.16 9.28 -9.90
N PRO A 296 5.41 9.25 -11.22
CA PRO A 296 4.56 8.47 -12.13
C PRO A 296 4.64 6.97 -11.88
N TRP A 297 5.78 6.46 -11.41
CA TRP A 297 5.91 5.04 -11.05
C TRP A 297 5.07 4.69 -9.80
N ILE A 298 5.14 5.51 -8.75
CA ILE A 298 4.31 5.34 -7.55
C ILE A 298 2.82 5.44 -7.89
N ALA A 299 2.43 6.40 -8.73
CA ALA A 299 1.03 6.55 -9.17
C ALA A 299 0.52 5.30 -9.92
N PHE A 300 1.34 4.70 -10.77
CA PHE A 300 1.01 3.44 -11.45
C PHE A 300 0.87 2.28 -10.46
N VAL A 301 1.83 2.11 -9.54
CA VAL A 301 1.79 1.03 -8.53
C VAL A 301 0.55 1.19 -7.65
N LEU A 302 0.22 2.41 -7.25
CA LEU A 302 -0.97 2.71 -6.46
C LEU A 302 -2.25 2.35 -7.23
N SER A 303 -2.42 2.86 -8.44
CA SER A 303 -3.58 2.53 -9.31
C SER A 303 -3.71 1.01 -9.49
N LEU A 304 -2.63 0.33 -9.89
CA LEU A 304 -2.63 -1.12 -10.06
C LEU A 304 -2.99 -1.89 -8.78
N SER A 305 -2.49 -1.43 -7.63
CA SER A 305 -2.79 -2.06 -6.32
C SER A 305 -4.25 -1.87 -5.92
N LEU A 306 -4.87 -0.72 -6.24
CA LEU A 306 -6.31 -0.51 -6.02
C LEU A 306 -7.13 -1.51 -6.83
N PHE A 307 -6.75 -1.77 -8.08
CA PHE A 307 -7.43 -2.75 -8.91
C PHE A 307 -7.26 -4.18 -8.38
N VAL A 308 -6.04 -4.58 -8.02
CA VAL A 308 -5.77 -5.95 -7.54
C VAL A 308 -6.45 -6.25 -6.20
N CYS A 309 -6.48 -5.28 -5.28
CA CYS A 309 -6.94 -5.52 -3.91
C CYS A 309 -8.41 -5.16 -3.66
N LEU A 310 -8.94 -4.11 -4.28
CA LEU A 310 -10.24 -3.54 -3.90
C LEU A 310 -11.31 -3.59 -4.99
N TYR A 311 -10.93 -3.80 -6.25
CA TYR A 311 -11.87 -3.66 -7.36
C TYR A 311 -13.02 -4.66 -7.30
N HIS A 312 -12.71 -5.90 -6.93
CA HIS A 312 -13.71 -6.97 -6.87
C HIS A 312 -14.83 -6.68 -5.86
N ASP A 313 -14.49 -6.18 -4.67
CA ASP A 313 -15.46 -5.80 -3.63
C ASP A 313 -16.15 -4.46 -3.89
N HIS A 314 -15.35 -3.50 -4.32
CA HIS A 314 -15.68 -2.08 -4.22
C HIS A 314 -15.28 -1.35 -5.50
N ALA A 315 -15.70 -1.88 -6.66
CA ALA A 315 -15.42 -1.28 -7.96
C ALA A 315 -15.74 0.23 -8.02
N ALA A 316 -16.88 0.66 -7.43
CA ALA A 316 -17.26 2.06 -7.37
C ALA A 316 -16.25 2.93 -6.58
N LEU A 317 -15.75 2.44 -5.45
CA LEU A 317 -14.74 3.13 -4.64
C LEU A 317 -13.43 3.26 -5.41
N VAL A 318 -12.99 2.19 -6.09
CA VAL A 318 -11.77 2.19 -6.90
C VAL A 318 -11.86 3.22 -8.02
N TRP A 319 -12.98 3.25 -8.77
CA TRP A 319 -13.16 4.26 -9.82
C TRP A 319 -13.23 5.69 -9.28
N MET A 320 -13.82 5.90 -8.10
CA MET A 320 -13.83 7.23 -7.45
C MET A 320 -12.44 7.68 -7.03
N LEU A 321 -11.63 6.79 -6.45
CA LEU A 321 -10.24 7.06 -6.09
C LEU A 321 -9.37 7.32 -7.34
N GLU A 322 -9.59 6.54 -8.40
CA GLU A 322 -8.89 6.73 -9.67
C GLU A 322 -9.25 8.07 -10.33
N LEU A 323 -10.53 8.44 -10.32
CA LEU A 323 -10.99 9.76 -10.77
C LEU A 323 -10.34 10.88 -9.97
N CYS A 324 -10.25 10.73 -8.64
CA CYS A 324 -9.56 11.69 -7.78
C CYS A 324 -8.08 11.84 -8.18
N CYS A 325 -7.37 10.73 -8.41
CA CYS A 325 -5.99 10.73 -8.87
C CYS A 325 -5.84 11.44 -10.23
N MET A 326 -6.76 11.21 -11.18
CA MET A 326 -6.78 11.90 -12.48
C MET A 326 -7.00 13.42 -12.31
N VAL A 327 -7.92 13.84 -11.43
CA VAL A 327 -8.16 15.26 -11.14
C VAL A 327 -6.92 15.93 -10.55
N LEU A 328 -6.20 15.26 -9.63
CA LEU A 328 -4.94 15.77 -9.07
C LEU A 328 -3.84 15.90 -10.13
N CYS A 329 -3.78 14.97 -11.10
CA CYS A 329 -2.86 15.08 -12.23
C CYS A 329 -3.19 16.28 -13.13
N VAL A 330 -4.47 16.48 -13.46
CA VAL A 330 -4.95 17.63 -14.25
C VAL A 330 -4.70 18.95 -13.52
N LEU A 331 -4.89 18.98 -12.20
CA LEU A 331 -4.57 20.14 -11.38
C LEU A 331 -3.07 20.46 -11.43
N SER A 332 -2.20 19.45 -11.35
CA SER A 332 -0.75 19.61 -11.45
C SER A 332 -0.32 20.13 -12.84
N ILE A 333 -0.95 19.66 -13.92
CA ILE A 333 -0.76 20.20 -15.27
C ILE A 333 -1.18 21.67 -15.34
N SER A 334 -2.35 22.00 -14.77
CA SER A 334 -2.91 23.35 -14.76
C SER A 334 -2.02 24.31 -13.97
N LEU A 335 -1.62 23.93 -12.75
CA LEU A 335 -0.70 24.69 -11.91
C LEU A 335 0.66 24.87 -12.59
N GLY A 336 1.18 23.83 -13.24
CA GLY A 336 2.40 23.91 -14.04
C GLY A 336 2.29 24.92 -15.18
N ARG A 337 1.13 24.98 -15.85
CA ARG A 337 0.85 25.96 -16.91
C ARG A 337 0.79 27.39 -16.36
N PHE A 338 0.07 27.60 -15.25
CA PHE A 338 -0.04 28.93 -14.62
C PHE A 338 1.30 29.41 -14.06
N ALA A 339 2.07 28.52 -13.44
CA ALA A 339 3.41 28.82 -12.92
C ALA A 339 4.50 28.86 -14.00
N ARG A 340 4.16 28.59 -15.27
CA ARG A 340 5.11 28.44 -16.39
C ARG A 340 6.24 27.45 -16.09
N ASN A 341 5.95 26.41 -15.31
CA ASN A 341 6.90 25.38 -14.90
C ASN A 341 6.70 24.12 -15.75
N ALA A 342 7.49 23.99 -16.81
CA ALA A 342 7.42 22.87 -17.75
C ALA A 342 7.65 21.50 -17.08
N THR A 343 8.51 21.43 -16.06
CA THR A 343 8.77 20.19 -15.32
C THR A 343 7.52 19.72 -14.60
N LEU A 344 6.80 20.62 -13.93
CA LEU A 344 5.57 20.28 -13.22
C LEU A 344 4.47 19.80 -14.19
N MET A 345 4.34 20.48 -15.34
CA MET A 345 3.41 20.05 -16.39
C MET A 345 3.72 18.63 -16.86
N ALA A 346 4.98 18.34 -17.16
CA ALA A 346 5.39 17.05 -17.67
C ALA A 346 5.23 15.92 -16.63
N ILE A 347 5.53 16.19 -15.35
CA ILE A 347 5.23 15.25 -14.26
C ILE A 347 3.72 14.95 -14.22
N GLY A 348 2.87 15.97 -14.31
CA GLY A 348 1.41 15.79 -14.32
C GLY A 348 0.93 14.94 -15.50
N PHE A 349 1.48 15.13 -16.70
CA PHE A 349 1.17 14.28 -17.86
C PHE A 349 1.64 12.84 -17.70
N LEU A 350 2.86 12.62 -17.19
CA LEU A 350 3.39 11.28 -16.94
C LEU A 350 2.55 10.55 -15.88
N CYS A 351 2.19 11.23 -14.79
CA CYS A 351 1.31 10.65 -13.77
C CYS A 351 -0.08 10.32 -14.33
N LEU A 352 -0.66 11.20 -15.15
CA LEU A 352 -1.96 10.92 -15.78
C LEU A 352 -1.90 9.69 -16.68
N ALA A 353 -0.83 9.56 -17.48
CA ALA A 353 -0.61 8.38 -18.32
C ALA A 353 -0.38 7.11 -17.49
N SER A 354 0.38 7.20 -16.40
CA SER A 354 0.60 6.10 -15.45
C SER A 354 -0.69 5.60 -14.80
N VAL A 355 -1.54 6.52 -14.33
CA VAL A 355 -2.84 6.20 -13.71
C VAL A 355 -3.72 5.49 -14.73
N GLY A 356 -3.88 6.05 -15.94
CA GLY A 356 -4.65 5.41 -17.01
C GLY A 356 -4.12 4.02 -17.42
N LEU A 357 -2.80 3.85 -17.49
CA LEU A 357 -2.19 2.54 -17.77
C LEU A 357 -2.39 1.55 -16.62
N GLY A 358 -2.29 2.01 -15.37
CA GLY A 358 -2.57 1.22 -14.17
C GLY A 358 -4.00 0.67 -14.18
N ALA A 359 -4.99 1.52 -14.48
CA ALA A 359 -6.39 1.11 -14.63
C ALA A 359 -6.60 0.11 -15.79
N ALA A 360 -5.97 0.33 -16.94
CA ALA A 360 -6.08 -0.58 -18.08
C ALA A 360 -5.49 -1.97 -17.78
N VAL A 361 -4.30 -2.02 -17.17
CA VAL A 361 -3.67 -3.28 -16.76
C VAL A 361 -4.45 -3.94 -15.62
N GLY A 362 -4.93 -3.16 -14.64
CA GLY A 362 -5.72 -3.65 -13.52
C GLY A 362 -7.04 -4.28 -13.94
N THR A 363 -7.80 -3.63 -14.83
CA THR A 363 -9.04 -4.20 -15.39
C THR A 363 -8.79 -5.45 -16.22
N TRP A 364 -7.70 -5.49 -16.98
CA TRP A 364 -7.30 -6.69 -17.73
C TRP A 364 -6.90 -7.85 -16.81
N LEU A 365 -6.17 -7.58 -15.72
CA LEU A 365 -5.84 -8.56 -14.69
C LEU A 365 -7.09 -9.11 -13.98
N GLU A 366 -8.06 -8.24 -13.68
CA GLU A 366 -9.33 -8.65 -13.07
C GLU A 366 -10.04 -9.65 -13.97
N ALA A 367 -10.30 -9.29 -15.23
CA ALA A 367 -11.01 -10.14 -16.17
C ALA A 367 -10.25 -11.44 -16.52
N GLY A 368 -8.91 -11.40 -16.52
CA GLY A 368 -8.08 -12.55 -16.91
C GLY A 368 -7.82 -13.56 -15.79
N TYR A 369 -7.65 -13.09 -14.55
CA TYR A 369 -7.15 -13.92 -13.45
C TYR A 369 -7.91 -13.72 -12.14
N LEU A 370 -8.05 -12.46 -11.70
CA LEU A 370 -8.50 -12.19 -10.33
C LEU A 370 -10.00 -12.45 -10.14
N GLU A 371 -10.83 -12.20 -11.14
CA GLU A 371 -12.27 -12.50 -11.05
C GLU A 371 -12.48 -13.98 -10.72
N ARG A 372 -11.79 -14.87 -11.47
CA ARG A 372 -11.83 -16.32 -11.21
C ARG A 372 -11.22 -16.67 -9.85
N PHE A 373 -10.11 -16.04 -9.48
CA PHE A 373 -9.50 -16.26 -8.17
C PHE A 373 -10.46 -15.90 -7.04
N TRP A 374 -11.10 -14.74 -7.08
CA TRP A 374 -12.01 -14.24 -6.05
C TRP A 374 -13.33 -15.01 -6.00
N GLN A 375 -13.88 -15.39 -7.16
CA GLN A 375 -15.04 -16.29 -7.23
C GLN A 375 -14.75 -17.60 -6.50
N LEU A 376 -13.60 -18.23 -6.76
CA LEU A 376 -13.22 -19.45 -6.08
C LEU A 376 -12.94 -19.21 -4.59
N TYR A 377 -12.18 -18.16 -4.26
CA TYR A 377 -11.77 -17.85 -2.89
C TYR A 377 -12.94 -17.58 -1.95
N ARG A 378 -13.97 -16.85 -2.41
CA ARG A 378 -15.15 -16.52 -1.60
C ARG A 378 -16.18 -17.63 -1.55
N SER A 379 -16.14 -18.53 -2.52
CA SER A 379 -17.09 -19.61 -2.54
C SER A 379 -16.98 -20.41 -1.25
N SER A 380 -18.13 -20.71 -0.66
CA SER A 380 -18.16 -21.60 0.49
C SER A 380 -17.64 -22.97 0.06
N SER A 381 -16.84 -23.60 0.91
CA SER A 381 -16.49 -25.01 0.72
C SER A 381 -17.59 -25.87 1.32
N TYR A 382 -18.33 -26.62 0.51
CA TYR A 382 -19.23 -27.64 1.06
C TYR A 382 -18.48 -28.95 1.22
N GLN A 383 -18.56 -29.49 2.43
CA GLN A 383 -18.05 -30.80 2.74
C GLN A 383 -19.21 -31.81 2.72
N ILE A 384 -18.92 -33.02 2.22
CA ILE A 384 -19.82 -34.18 2.34
C ILE A 384 -21.06 -34.02 1.43
N VAL A 385 -20.83 -33.69 0.15
CA VAL A 385 -21.91 -33.60 -0.85
C VAL A 385 -22.24 -35.01 -1.37
N ASN A 386 -23.51 -35.42 -1.26
CA ASN A 386 -23.99 -36.65 -1.87
C ASN A 386 -24.24 -36.41 -3.38
N PRO A 387 -23.72 -37.26 -4.28
CA PRO A 387 -23.91 -37.08 -5.73
C PRO A 387 -25.38 -37.14 -6.19
N TYR A 388 -26.30 -37.58 -5.34
CA TYR A 388 -27.74 -37.64 -5.65
C TYR A 388 -28.58 -36.52 -5.03
N ASP A 389 -28.01 -35.69 -4.16
CA ASP A 389 -28.77 -34.62 -3.49
C ASP A 389 -28.93 -33.40 -4.43
N VAL A 390 -30.19 -33.07 -4.72
CA VAL A 390 -30.60 -31.96 -5.59
C VAL A 390 -30.71 -30.63 -4.81
N SER A 391 -29.92 -30.44 -3.76
CA SER A 391 -30.02 -29.22 -2.96
C SER A 391 -29.68 -27.99 -3.79
N ARG A 392 -30.57 -26.99 -3.78
CA ARG A 392 -30.37 -25.68 -4.43
C ARG A 392 -29.23 -24.88 -3.80
N GLU A 393 -28.88 -25.17 -2.55
CA GLU A 393 -27.78 -24.50 -1.86
C GLU A 393 -26.42 -24.80 -2.50
N VAL A 394 -26.31 -25.91 -3.25
CA VAL A 394 -25.06 -26.33 -3.89
C VAL A 394 -24.76 -25.55 -5.18
N ASP A 395 -25.72 -24.78 -5.72
CA ASP A 395 -25.51 -24.01 -6.95
C ASP A 395 -24.57 -22.79 -6.74
N MET A 396 -24.30 -22.38 -5.50
CA MET A 396 -23.43 -21.24 -5.17
C MET A 396 -22.02 -21.64 -4.72
N VAL A 397 -21.70 -22.93 -4.83
CA VAL A 397 -20.50 -23.53 -4.24
C VAL A 397 -19.45 -23.75 -5.31
N SER A 398 -18.24 -23.23 -5.13
CA SER A 398 -17.16 -23.52 -6.08
C SER A 398 -16.27 -24.67 -5.65
N PHE A 399 -16.23 -25.05 -4.36
CA PHE A 399 -15.50 -26.25 -3.92
C PHE A 399 -16.44 -27.31 -3.36
N LEU A 400 -16.38 -28.49 -3.98
CA LEU A 400 -17.15 -29.65 -3.58
C LEU A 400 -16.21 -30.73 -3.06
N LYS A 401 -16.49 -31.23 -1.86
CA LYS A 401 -15.95 -32.50 -1.39
C LYS A 401 -17.08 -33.50 -1.28
N PHE A 402 -17.03 -34.54 -2.10
CA PHE A 402 -18.05 -35.59 -2.11
C PHE A 402 -17.97 -36.48 -0.86
N VAL A 403 -19.07 -37.16 -0.55
CA VAL A 403 -19.10 -38.19 0.51
C VAL A 403 -18.18 -39.36 0.17
N ASP A 404 -17.65 -40.01 1.20
CA ASP A 404 -16.84 -41.22 1.04
C ASP A 404 -17.65 -42.33 0.33
N GLY A 405 -16.97 -43.09 -0.53
CA GLY A 405 -17.62 -44.08 -1.40
C GLY A 405 -18.20 -43.49 -2.69
N THR A 406 -18.10 -42.17 -2.90
CA THR A 406 -18.29 -41.60 -4.24
C THR A 406 -17.15 -42.02 -5.16
N VAL A 407 -17.44 -42.35 -6.41
CA VAL A 407 -16.45 -42.72 -7.43
C VAL A 407 -16.84 -42.10 -8.77
N VAL A 408 -15.83 -41.82 -9.60
CA VAL A 408 -16.05 -41.49 -11.01
C VAL A 408 -16.23 -42.78 -11.79
N ASP A 409 -17.35 -42.93 -12.48
CA ASP A 409 -17.59 -44.14 -13.27
C ASP A 409 -16.90 -44.05 -14.64
N GLU A 410 -15.65 -44.49 -14.67
CA GLU A 410 -14.81 -44.49 -15.87
C GLU A 410 -15.39 -45.32 -17.02
N ARG A 411 -16.23 -46.32 -16.74
CA ARG A 411 -16.83 -47.20 -17.76
C ARG A 411 -17.90 -46.49 -18.58
N HIS A 412 -18.51 -45.45 -18.01
CA HIS A 412 -19.52 -44.62 -18.66
C HIS A 412 -18.96 -43.24 -19.03
N SER A 413 -17.64 -43.15 -19.26
CA SER A 413 -16.99 -41.93 -19.74
C SER A 413 -17.08 -41.79 -21.26
N LEU A 414 -17.19 -40.54 -21.72
CA LEU A 414 -17.26 -40.20 -23.14
C LEU A 414 -16.37 -39.01 -23.47
N GLY A 415 -15.65 -39.09 -24.59
CA GLY A 415 -14.91 -37.99 -25.18
C GLY A 415 -15.62 -37.40 -26.39
N HIS A 416 -15.97 -36.12 -26.34
CA HIS A 416 -16.58 -35.36 -27.44
C HIS A 416 -15.53 -34.47 -28.14
N LEU A 417 -15.23 -34.74 -29.41
CA LEU A 417 -14.24 -33.95 -30.16
C LEU A 417 -14.87 -32.64 -30.67
N ALA A 418 -14.38 -31.51 -30.17
CA ALA A 418 -14.81 -30.18 -30.60
C ALA A 418 -13.60 -29.24 -30.64
N ARG A 419 -13.53 -28.34 -31.64
CA ARG A 419 -12.47 -27.33 -31.77
C ARG A 419 -11.03 -27.87 -31.67
N GLY A 420 -10.81 -29.13 -32.07
CA GLY A 420 -9.49 -29.77 -32.04
C GLY A 420 -9.09 -30.44 -30.72
N SER A 421 -9.93 -30.39 -29.68
CA SER A 421 -9.70 -31.07 -28.39
C SER A 421 -10.83 -32.04 -28.07
N ILE A 422 -10.53 -33.07 -27.27
CA ILE A 422 -11.50 -34.03 -26.74
C ILE A 422 -12.01 -33.52 -25.39
N TYR A 423 -13.30 -33.23 -25.32
CA TYR A 423 -14.00 -32.83 -24.10
C TYR A 423 -14.52 -34.09 -23.41
N CYS A 424 -13.94 -34.38 -22.25
CA CYS A 424 -14.16 -35.59 -21.50
C CYS A 424 -15.21 -35.36 -20.43
N VAL A 425 -16.19 -36.26 -20.35
CA VAL A 425 -17.21 -36.28 -19.30
C VAL A 425 -17.32 -37.69 -18.73
N ALA A 426 -17.50 -37.80 -17.41
CA ALA A 426 -17.76 -39.06 -16.72
C ALA A 426 -18.74 -38.83 -15.55
N PRO A 427 -19.71 -39.72 -15.33
CA PRO A 427 -20.69 -39.54 -14.26
C PRO A 427 -20.05 -39.79 -12.88
N VAL A 428 -20.43 -38.99 -11.88
CA VAL A 428 -20.00 -39.15 -10.48
C VAL A 428 -21.13 -39.85 -9.72
N VAL A 429 -20.85 -41.03 -9.17
CA VAL A 429 -21.86 -41.93 -8.57
C VAL A 429 -21.37 -42.51 -7.24
N LEU A 430 -22.28 -43.04 -6.41
CA LEU A 430 -21.89 -43.84 -5.25
C LEU A 430 -21.50 -45.26 -5.67
N GLN A 431 -20.42 -45.77 -5.08
CA GLN A 431 -19.94 -47.13 -5.29
C GLN A 431 -21.08 -48.12 -5.00
N HIS A 432 -21.29 -49.08 -5.91
CA HIS A 432 -22.36 -50.08 -5.87
C HIS A 432 -23.79 -49.58 -6.12
N GLN A 433 -24.00 -48.32 -6.52
CA GLN A 433 -25.31 -47.83 -6.94
C GLN A 433 -25.29 -47.37 -8.40
N THR A 434 -26.03 -48.06 -9.26
CA THR A 434 -26.38 -47.54 -10.59
C THR A 434 -27.49 -46.51 -10.44
N ALA A 435 -27.12 -45.24 -10.52
CA ALA A 435 -28.07 -44.14 -10.55
C ALA A 435 -28.91 -44.20 -11.82
N MET A 436 -30.24 -44.10 -11.70
CA MET A 436 -31.08 -43.87 -12.87
C MET A 436 -30.94 -42.45 -13.42
N GLN A 437 -30.52 -41.50 -12.58
CA GLN A 437 -30.32 -40.11 -12.93
C GLN A 437 -29.01 -39.57 -12.33
N VAL A 438 -28.15 -38.99 -13.17
CA VAL A 438 -26.86 -38.43 -12.73
C VAL A 438 -26.93 -36.90 -12.71
N LEU A 439 -26.65 -36.34 -11.53
CA LEU A 439 -26.61 -34.89 -11.32
C LEU A 439 -25.22 -34.30 -11.58
N TYR A 440 -24.16 -34.93 -11.06
CA TYR A 440 -22.79 -34.43 -11.17
C TYR A 440 -21.97 -35.20 -12.21
N TRP A 441 -21.22 -34.47 -13.01
CA TRP A 441 -20.36 -34.99 -14.07
C TRP A 441 -18.94 -34.47 -13.89
N ALA A 442 -17.99 -35.38 -13.76
CA ALA A 442 -16.57 -35.05 -13.80
C ALA A 442 -16.20 -34.64 -15.23
N VAL A 443 -15.52 -33.51 -15.38
CA VAL A 443 -15.16 -32.96 -16.70
C VAL A 443 -13.68 -32.64 -16.82
N GLY A 444 -13.18 -32.69 -18.06
CA GLY A 444 -11.91 -32.07 -18.43
C GLY A 444 -11.56 -32.26 -19.90
N LYS A 445 -10.32 -31.99 -20.30
CA LYS A 445 -9.90 -31.95 -21.71
C LYS A 445 -8.73 -32.91 -21.96
N ASP A 446 -8.78 -33.61 -23.09
CA ASP A 446 -7.70 -34.44 -23.64
C ASP A 446 -7.16 -35.50 -22.66
N CYS A 447 -8.03 -35.98 -21.77
CA CYS A 447 -7.72 -36.88 -20.66
C CYS A 447 -8.63 -38.12 -20.65
N CYS A 448 -9.22 -38.47 -21.80
CA CYS A 448 -10.05 -39.65 -21.97
C CYS A 448 -9.98 -40.16 -23.41
N GLY A 449 -10.32 -41.44 -23.58
CA GLY A 449 -10.61 -42.00 -24.90
C GLY A 449 -11.97 -41.54 -25.42
N ARG A 450 -12.30 -41.91 -26.66
CA ARG A 450 -13.62 -41.61 -27.24
C ARG A 450 -14.80 -42.18 -26.43
N ARG A 451 -14.60 -43.31 -25.72
CA ARG A 451 -15.67 -44.05 -25.01
C ARG A 451 -15.22 -44.72 -23.70
N SER A 452 -14.04 -44.40 -23.16
CA SER A 452 -13.52 -45.00 -21.92
C SER A 452 -12.28 -44.24 -21.41
N ASN A 453 -11.70 -44.74 -20.30
CA ASN A 453 -10.40 -44.32 -19.76
C ASN A 453 -10.36 -42.85 -19.31
N PHE A 454 -11.32 -42.44 -18.47
CA PHE A 454 -11.29 -41.10 -17.89
C PHE A 454 -10.14 -40.97 -16.88
N SER A 455 -9.14 -40.14 -17.19
CA SER A 455 -7.95 -39.92 -16.37
C SER A 455 -7.77 -38.45 -15.96
N CYS A 456 -8.84 -37.66 -15.97
CA CYS A 456 -8.81 -36.23 -15.63
C CYS A 456 -8.70 -35.94 -14.11
N GLY A 457 -8.55 -36.98 -13.29
CA GLY A 457 -8.50 -36.91 -11.84
C GLY A 457 -9.41 -37.97 -11.23
N THR A 458 -8.91 -38.66 -10.21
CA THR A 458 -9.63 -39.68 -9.44
C THR A 458 -10.02 -39.20 -8.04
N PHE A 459 -9.80 -37.92 -7.75
CA PHE A 459 -9.99 -37.33 -6.44
C PHE A 459 -11.46 -36.98 -6.20
N LEU A 460 -11.91 -37.09 -4.95
CA LEU A 460 -13.29 -36.78 -4.53
C LEU A 460 -13.52 -35.30 -4.21
N GLN A 461 -12.57 -34.45 -4.62
CA GLN A 461 -12.63 -33.02 -4.48
C GLN A 461 -12.57 -32.40 -5.86
N GLY A 462 -13.35 -31.36 -6.06
CA GLY A 462 -13.39 -30.69 -7.34
C GLY A 462 -13.99 -29.31 -7.27
N ILE A 463 -13.83 -28.60 -8.38
CA ILE A 463 -14.35 -27.26 -8.56
C ILE A 463 -15.51 -27.30 -9.54
N MET A 464 -16.60 -26.61 -9.21
CA MET A 464 -17.71 -26.43 -10.14
C MET A 464 -17.23 -25.63 -11.36
N VAL A 465 -17.43 -26.20 -12.53
CA VAL A 465 -17.10 -25.56 -13.81
C VAL A 465 -18.37 -24.98 -14.40
N GLU A 466 -18.29 -23.74 -14.87
CA GLU A 466 -19.39 -23.12 -15.60
C GLU A 466 -19.80 -23.99 -16.79
N GLN A 467 -21.12 -24.08 -17.02
CA GLN A 467 -21.67 -24.96 -18.02
C GLN A 467 -21.39 -24.43 -19.43
N ASP A 468 -20.29 -24.90 -20.03
CA ASP A 468 -19.98 -24.67 -21.44
C ASP A 468 -20.90 -25.53 -22.32
N ASP A 469 -21.48 -24.95 -23.37
CA ASP A 469 -22.28 -25.63 -24.39
C ASP A 469 -21.60 -26.90 -24.93
N VAL A 470 -20.27 -26.89 -25.01
CA VAL A 470 -19.50 -28.05 -25.49
C VAL A 470 -19.58 -29.21 -24.50
N PHE A 471 -19.41 -28.96 -23.20
CA PHE A 471 -19.56 -30.00 -22.18
C PHE A 471 -21.02 -30.43 -22.04
N GLY A 472 -21.98 -29.52 -22.17
CA GLY A 472 -23.40 -29.87 -22.20
C GLY A 472 -23.73 -30.87 -23.32
N ARG A 473 -23.20 -30.66 -24.53
CA ARG A 473 -23.33 -31.62 -25.64
C ARG A 473 -22.63 -32.95 -25.37
N ALA A 474 -21.45 -32.92 -24.74
CA ALA A 474 -20.74 -34.13 -24.35
C ALA A 474 -21.56 -34.97 -23.34
N VAL A 475 -22.16 -34.33 -22.33
CA VAL A 475 -23.06 -34.98 -21.36
C VAL A 475 -24.28 -35.59 -22.04
N LEU A 476 -24.96 -34.84 -22.92
CA LEU A 476 -26.12 -35.34 -23.67
C LEU A 476 -25.75 -36.56 -24.54
N GLN A 477 -24.59 -36.50 -25.19
CA GLN A 477 -24.08 -37.62 -25.99
C GLN A 477 -23.75 -38.83 -25.12
N ALA A 478 -23.13 -38.64 -23.95
CA ALA A 478 -22.84 -39.72 -23.01
C ALA A 478 -24.13 -40.38 -22.50
N SER A 479 -25.13 -39.57 -22.13
CA SER A 479 -26.46 -40.03 -21.75
C SER A 479 -27.13 -40.87 -22.82
N SER A 480 -27.05 -40.44 -24.09
CA SER A 480 -27.62 -41.20 -25.21
C SER A 480 -26.87 -42.51 -25.48
N VAL A 481 -25.54 -42.52 -25.35
CA VAL A 481 -24.71 -43.71 -25.66
C VAL A 481 -24.85 -44.78 -24.61
N PHE A 482 -24.91 -44.40 -23.33
CA PHE A 482 -24.93 -45.33 -22.20
C PHE A 482 -26.32 -45.57 -21.60
N GLY A 483 -27.35 -44.88 -22.08
CA GLY A 483 -28.73 -45.02 -21.57
C GLY A 483 -28.91 -44.45 -20.14
N ILE A 484 -28.05 -43.51 -19.73
CA ILE A 484 -28.08 -42.87 -18.40
C ILE A 484 -28.84 -41.55 -18.53
N LYS A 485 -29.83 -41.28 -17.66
CA LYS A 485 -30.53 -39.99 -17.69
C LYS A 485 -29.67 -38.92 -17.01
N ALA A 486 -29.25 -37.89 -17.75
CA ALA A 486 -28.71 -36.69 -17.12
C ALA A 486 -29.83 -35.92 -16.41
N ALA A 487 -29.50 -35.22 -15.32
CA ALA A 487 -30.37 -34.18 -14.77
C ALA A 487 -30.65 -33.09 -15.82
N ALA A 488 -31.76 -32.36 -15.66
CA ALA A 488 -32.11 -31.26 -16.58
C ALA A 488 -31.02 -30.18 -16.63
N THR A 489 -30.35 -29.93 -15.51
CA THR A 489 -29.21 -29.03 -15.35
C THR A 489 -28.04 -29.82 -14.75
N PRO A 490 -27.26 -30.53 -15.57
CA PRO A 490 -26.12 -31.31 -15.08
C PRO A 490 -25.05 -30.38 -14.50
N ARG A 491 -24.55 -30.73 -13.32
CA ARG A 491 -23.48 -29.99 -12.64
C ARG A 491 -22.13 -30.52 -13.07
N LEU A 492 -21.31 -29.65 -13.64
CA LEU A 492 -19.99 -30.02 -14.14
C LEU A 492 -18.93 -29.75 -13.08
N VAL A 493 -18.08 -30.73 -12.81
CA VAL A 493 -17.04 -30.65 -11.77
C VAL A 493 -15.69 -31.02 -12.37
N ALA A 494 -14.71 -30.11 -12.27
CA ALA A 494 -13.32 -30.43 -12.56
C ALA A 494 -12.68 -30.99 -11.29
N LEU A 495 -12.29 -32.26 -11.34
CA LEU A 495 -11.68 -32.94 -10.20
C LEU A 495 -10.23 -32.50 -10.05
N LEU A 496 -9.84 -32.16 -8.83
CA LEU A 496 -8.53 -31.62 -8.50
C LEU A 496 -8.00 -32.33 -7.25
N GLU A 497 -6.73 -32.71 -7.28
CA GLU A 497 -6.06 -33.32 -6.12
C GLU A 497 -6.02 -32.35 -4.93
N HIS A 498 -5.62 -31.11 -5.24
CA HIS A 498 -5.42 -30.06 -4.25
C HIS A 498 -6.01 -28.74 -4.79
N PRO A 499 -7.27 -28.40 -4.46
CA PRO A 499 -7.89 -27.15 -4.92
C PRO A 499 -7.09 -25.90 -4.50
N SER A 500 -6.39 -25.97 -3.37
CA SER A 500 -5.50 -24.92 -2.90
C SER A 500 -4.33 -24.63 -3.84
N GLN A 501 -3.84 -25.65 -4.58
CA GLN A 501 -2.77 -25.45 -5.56
C GLN A 501 -3.25 -24.63 -6.76
N LEU A 502 -4.51 -24.80 -7.19
CA LEU A 502 -5.08 -23.98 -8.27
C LEU A 502 -5.21 -22.51 -7.85
N LEU A 503 -5.66 -22.25 -6.63
CA LEU A 503 -5.73 -20.87 -6.11
C LEU A 503 -4.34 -20.25 -6.00
N ALA A 504 -3.39 -21.00 -5.45
CA ALA A 504 -2.00 -20.57 -5.37
C ALA A 504 -1.42 -20.29 -6.77
N GLN A 505 -1.76 -21.11 -7.77
CA GLN A 505 -1.32 -20.90 -9.15
C GLN A 505 -1.94 -19.64 -9.76
N LEU A 506 -3.25 -19.43 -9.65
CA LEU A 506 -3.91 -18.20 -10.13
C LEU A 506 -3.32 -16.94 -9.49
N TRP A 507 -3.10 -17.00 -8.18
CA TRP A 507 -2.48 -15.91 -7.43
C TRP A 507 -1.02 -15.65 -7.85
N TYR A 508 -0.23 -16.72 -7.99
CA TYR A 508 1.16 -16.62 -8.41
C TYR A 508 1.30 -16.03 -9.81
N GLU A 509 0.46 -16.47 -10.75
CA GLU A 509 0.43 -15.95 -12.12
C GLU A 509 0.04 -14.46 -12.14
N SER A 510 -1.00 -14.08 -11.41
CA SER A 510 -1.41 -12.68 -11.26
C SER A 510 -0.28 -11.82 -10.68
N THR A 511 0.34 -12.30 -9.59
CA THR A 511 1.45 -11.60 -8.92
C THR A 511 2.67 -11.45 -9.82
N ARG A 512 2.98 -12.47 -10.63
CA ARG A 512 4.09 -12.44 -11.59
C ARG A 512 3.86 -11.36 -12.65
N VAL A 513 2.65 -11.30 -13.20
CA VAL A 513 2.27 -10.28 -14.19
C VAL A 513 2.32 -8.87 -13.59
N VAL A 514 1.77 -8.68 -12.39
CA VAL A 514 1.85 -7.40 -11.65
C VAL A 514 3.30 -6.98 -11.46
N LEU A 515 4.16 -7.87 -10.98
CA LEU A 515 5.57 -7.57 -10.75
C LEU A 515 6.29 -7.17 -12.06
N MET A 516 6.06 -7.90 -13.15
CA MET A 516 6.61 -7.56 -14.46
C MET A 516 6.12 -6.19 -14.94
N ALA A 517 4.83 -5.88 -14.79
CA ALA A 517 4.25 -4.59 -15.17
C ALA A 517 4.88 -3.44 -14.36
N VAL A 518 5.03 -3.60 -13.05
CA VAL A 518 5.66 -2.60 -12.16
C VAL A 518 7.12 -2.32 -12.54
N LEU A 519 7.89 -3.36 -12.86
CA LEU A 519 9.29 -3.22 -13.27
C LEU A 519 9.43 -2.61 -14.65
N MET A 520 8.62 -3.04 -15.63
CA MET A 520 8.62 -2.47 -16.97
C MET A 520 8.23 -0.99 -16.95
N HIS A 521 7.23 -0.63 -16.16
CA HIS A 521 6.81 0.76 -16.04
C HIS A 521 7.88 1.66 -15.40
N LEU A 522 8.66 1.14 -14.45
CA LEU A 522 9.82 1.85 -13.90
C LEU A 522 10.83 2.19 -15.00
N VAL A 523 11.15 1.22 -15.87
CA VAL A 523 12.06 1.44 -17.01
C VAL A 523 11.51 2.50 -17.96
N VAL A 524 10.21 2.45 -18.28
CA VAL A 524 9.55 3.47 -19.10
C VAL A 524 9.65 4.87 -18.46
N CYS A 525 9.44 4.98 -17.15
CA CYS A 525 9.57 6.25 -16.42
C CYS A 525 11.01 6.81 -16.46
N ILE A 526 12.02 5.94 -16.35
CA ILE A 526 13.44 6.32 -16.46
C ILE A 526 13.72 6.86 -17.87
N ILE A 527 13.30 6.14 -18.91
CA ILE A 527 13.49 6.55 -20.31
C ILE A 527 12.80 7.90 -20.57
N ALA A 528 11.54 8.05 -20.16
CA ALA A 528 10.79 9.30 -20.31
C ALA A 528 11.47 10.49 -19.61
N THR A 529 12.04 10.27 -18.42
CA THR A 529 12.77 11.31 -17.69
C THR A 529 14.06 11.71 -18.43
N VAL A 530 14.79 10.74 -18.99
CA VAL A 530 16.03 10.97 -19.74
C VAL A 530 15.74 11.71 -21.06
N THR A 531 14.68 11.33 -21.78
CA THR A 531 14.28 12.01 -23.03
C THR A 531 13.84 13.44 -22.77
N MET A 532 13.04 13.69 -21.72
CA MET A 532 12.68 15.04 -21.29
C MET A 532 13.90 15.89 -20.91
N ALA A 533 14.82 15.33 -20.12
CA ALA A 533 16.05 16.03 -19.74
C ALA A 533 16.93 16.35 -20.97
N SER A 534 16.92 15.50 -22.00
CA SER A 534 17.66 15.73 -23.25
C SER A 534 16.97 16.79 -24.12
N ALA A 535 15.64 16.74 -24.23
CA ALA A 535 14.85 17.70 -25.00
C ALA A 535 14.98 19.13 -24.44
N THR A 536 15.04 19.30 -23.12
CA THR A 536 15.26 20.61 -22.48
C THR A 536 16.63 21.20 -22.83
N VAL A 537 17.68 20.38 -22.92
CA VAL A 537 19.02 20.80 -23.36
C VAL A 537 19.04 21.15 -24.85
N TYR A 538 18.30 20.42 -25.69
CA TYR A 538 18.23 20.72 -27.12
C TYR A 538 17.45 22.02 -27.39
N ALA A 539 16.34 22.23 -26.69
CA ALA A 539 15.54 23.44 -26.79
C ALA A 539 16.28 24.70 -26.31
N SER A 540 17.19 24.58 -25.35
CA SER A 540 18.05 25.70 -24.95
C SER A 540 19.09 26.04 -26.01
N LYS A 541 19.68 25.02 -26.66
CA LYS A 541 20.63 25.22 -27.76
C LYS A 541 20.00 25.89 -28.99
N LEU A 542 18.76 25.55 -29.34
CA LEU A 542 18.06 26.13 -30.49
C LEU A 542 17.69 27.62 -30.34
N LYS A 543 17.69 28.16 -29.12
CA LYS A 543 17.37 29.57 -28.85
C LYS A 543 18.59 30.50 -28.94
N HIS A 544 19.79 29.93 -28.97
CA HIS A 544 21.05 30.63 -29.17
C HIS A 544 21.49 30.43 -30.62
#